data_AF-A0A927Q7R7-F1
#
_entry.id   AF-A0A927Q7R7-F1
#
_cell.length_a   1.000
_cell.length_b   1.000
_cell.length_c   1.000
_cell.angle_alpha   90.00
_cell.angle_beta   90.00
_cell.angle_gamma   90.00
#
_symmetry.space_group_name_H-M   'P 1'
#
loop_
_entity.id
_entity.type
_entity.pdbx_description
1 polymer ?
#
loop_
_entity_poly.entity_id
_entity_poly.type
_entity_poly.pdbx_seq_one_letter_code
_entity_poly.pdbx_strand_id
1 'polypeptide(L)'
;MNLQHTVTNLGRLVELRSREVDTLTAELARQHAVAERYRRNLQRMREMLVEVGRSSAGCPILASNSAHYKASLVDMIAAHRRDLASQDTVIEAARVALERATLRRERVDRALQGKQRALRHEREVRDQKRQDQLAIQSWVHARHFATAS
;
A
#
# COMPACT_ATOMS: atom_id res chain seq x y z
N MET A 1 3.42 -6.80 31.96
CA MET A 1 2.61 -6.10 30.93
C MET A 1 1.44 -7.00 30.57
N ASN A 2 0.20 -6.51 30.65
CA ASN A 2 -1.00 -7.35 30.46
C ASN A 2 -1.15 -7.76 28.98
N LEU A 3 -1.31 -9.06 28.72
CA LEU A 3 -1.38 -9.63 27.36
C LEU A 3 -2.54 -9.07 26.55
N GLN A 4 -3.67 -8.77 27.21
CA GLN A 4 -4.83 -8.14 26.58
C GLN A 4 -4.52 -6.72 26.10
N HIS A 5 -3.84 -5.90 26.92
CA HIS A 5 -3.38 -4.57 26.50
C HIS A 5 -2.37 -4.66 25.34
N THR A 6 -1.51 -5.68 25.34
CA THR A 6 -0.54 -5.91 24.27
C THR A 6 -1.24 -6.21 22.94
N VAL A 7 -2.28 -7.06 22.96
CA VAL A 7 -3.11 -7.36 21.78
C VAL A 7 -3.82 -6.10 21.27
N THR A 8 -4.41 -5.30 22.17
CA THR A 8 -5.07 -4.04 21.77
C THR A 8 -4.08 -3.06 21.13
N ASN A 9 -2.90 -2.88 21.72
CA ASN A 9 -1.89 -1.97 21.20
C ASN A 9 -1.35 -2.43 19.84
N LEU A 10 -1.07 -3.72 19.68
CA LEU A 10 -0.67 -4.30 18.39
C LEU A 10 -1.76 -4.16 17.34
N GLY A 11 -3.03 -4.32 17.71
CA GLY A 11 -4.18 -4.07 16.83
C GLY A 11 -4.21 -2.64 16.29
N ARG A 12 -4.05 -1.64 17.17
CA ARG A 12 -3.95 -0.23 16.77
C ARG A 12 -2.73 0.03 15.87
N LEU A 13 -1.61 -0.62 16.14
CA LEU A 13 -0.41 -0.49 15.32
C LEU A 13 -0.61 -1.09 13.92
N VAL A 14 -1.30 -2.23 13.79
CA VAL A 14 -1.68 -2.79 12.48
C VAL A 14 -2.54 -1.80 11.71
N GLU A 15 -3.56 -1.22 12.36
CA GLU A 15 -4.44 -0.22 11.73
C GLU A 15 -3.67 1.00 11.20
N LEU A 16 -2.76 1.55 12.01
CA LEU A 16 -1.90 2.66 11.59
C LEU A 16 -1.03 2.28 10.38
N ARG A 17 -0.44 1.08 10.38
CA ARG A 17 0.40 0.60 9.26
C ARG A 17 -0.42 0.28 8.02
N SER A 18 -1.68 -0.15 8.15
CA SER A 18 -2.58 -0.30 7.02
C SER A 18 -2.85 1.05 6.35
N ARG A 19 -3.14 2.10 7.12
CA ARG A 19 -3.32 3.46 6.58
C ARG A 19 -2.07 3.99 5.88
N GLU A 20 -0.89 3.69 6.40
CA GLU A 20 0.39 4.03 5.75
C GLU A 20 0.51 3.36 4.37
N VAL A 21 0.19 2.06 4.28
CA VAL A 21 0.18 1.31 3.01
C VAL A 21 -0.85 1.89 2.03
N ASP A 22 -2.06 2.22 2.50
CA ASP A 22 -3.11 2.81 1.67
C ASP A 22 -2.65 4.17 1.11
N THR A 23 -2.03 4.99 1.94
CA THR A 23 -1.50 6.31 1.55
C THR A 23 -0.40 6.17 0.49
N LEU A 24 0.56 5.27 0.69
CA LEU A 24 1.63 5.02 -0.27
C LEU A 24 1.12 4.42 -1.59
N THR A 25 0.08 3.60 -1.52
CA THR A 25 -0.58 3.05 -2.71
C THR A 25 -1.27 4.14 -3.53
N ALA A 26 -2.00 5.04 -2.86
CA ALA A 26 -2.64 6.19 -3.50
C ALA A 26 -1.61 7.16 -4.10
N GLU A 27 -0.49 7.36 -3.42
CA GLU A 27 0.63 8.14 -3.93
C GLU A 27 1.19 7.54 -5.22
N LEU A 28 1.52 6.24 -5.20
CA LEU A 28 2.06 5.53 -6.35
C LEU A 28 1.11 5.59 -7.55
N ALA A 29 -0.19 5.42 -7.32
CA ALA A 29 -1.21 5.58 -8.37
C ALA A 29 -1.21 6.99 -8.97
N ARG A 30 -1.06 8.03 -8.14
CA ARG A 30 -0.97 9.42 -8.60
C ARG A 30 0.29 9.64 -9.46
N GLN A 31 1.43 9.12 -9.04
CA GLN A 31 2.68 9.23 -9.79
C GLN A 31 2.58 8.52 -11.16
N HIS A 32 1.92 7.36 -11.22
CA HIS A 32 1.61 6.68 -12.48
C HIS A 32 0.69 7.50 -13.39
N ALA A 33 -0.35 8.13 -12.85
CA ALA A 33 -1.25 8.99 -13.63
C ALA A 33 -0.52 10.19 -14.24
N VAL A 34 0.44 10.78 -13.51
CA VAL A 34 1.30 11.86 -14.02
C VAL A 34 2.21 11.36 -15.14
N ALA A 35 2.86 10.21 -14.97
CA ALA A 35 3.70 9.61 -16.02
C ALA A 35 2.90 9.34 -17.30
N GLU A 36 1.68 8.79 -17.17
CA GLU A 36 0.79 8.55 -18.30
C GLU A 36 0.38 9.85 -19.02
N ARG A 37 0.15 10.94 -18.26
CA ARG A 37 -0.10 12.25 -18.87
C ARG A 37 1.09 12.74 -19.69
N TYR A 38 2.31 12.58 -19.19
CA TYR A 38 3.52 12.92 -19.96
C TYR A 38 3.67 12.08 -21.22
N ARG A 39 3.42 10.77 -21.14
CA ARG A 39 3.46 9.88 -22.31
C ARG A 39 2.45 10.29 -23.39
N ARG A 40 1.20 10.59 -23.00
CA ARG A 40 0.17 11.10 -23.92
C ARG A 40 0.55 12.43 -24.55
N ASN A 41 1.08 13.37 -23.77
CA ASN A 41 1.53 14.66 -24.28
C ASN A 41 2.69 14.50 -25.27
N LEU A 42 3.67 13.63 -24.96
CA LEU A 42 4.80 13.31 -25.84
C LEU A 42 4.33 12.71 -27.17
N GLN A 43 3.36 11.80 -27.13
CA GLN A 43 2.77 11.24 -28.34
C GLN A 43 2.14 12.35 -29.19
N ARG A 44 1.27 13.17 -28.59
CA ARG A 44 0.58 14.26 -29.30
C ARG A 44 1.54 15.28 -29.92
N MET A 45 2.59 15.68 -29.18
CA MET A 45 3.58 16.62 -29.73
C MET A 45 4.38 16.02 -30.89
N ARG A 46 4.65 14.71 -30.87
CA ARG A 46 5.30 14.03 -32.01
C ARG A 46 4.41 14.00 -33.23
N GLU A 47 3.12 13.71 -33.06
CA GLU A 47 2.13 13.77 -34.14
C GLU A 47 2.07 15.18 -34.74
N MET A 48 1.97 16.22 -33.90
CA MET A 48 2.00 17.62 -34.35
C MET A 48 3.29 17.97 -35.11
N LEU A 49 4.46 17.50 -34.65
CA LEU A 49 5.72 17.73 -35.34
C LEU A 49 5.73 17.13 -36.75
N VAL A 50 5.17 15.93 -36.91
CA VAL A 50 5.02 15.25 -38.21
C VAL A 50 4.05 16.02 -39.11
N GLU A 51 2.91 16.44 -38.58
CA GLU A 51 1.91 17.23 -39.32
C GLU A 51 2.49 18.55 -39.84
N VAL A 52 3.19 19.30 -38.98
CA VAL A 52 3.83 20.57 -39.38
C VAL A 52 4.91 20.30 -40.44
N GLY A 53 5.66 19.21 -40.31
CA GLY A 53 6.60 18.74 -41.34
C GLY A 53 5.91 18.57 -42.69
N ARG A 54 4.79 17.84 -42.73
CA ARG A 54 4.01 17.59 -43.94
C ARG A 54 3.40 18.86 -44.54
N SER A 55 2.78 19.72 -43.72
CA SER A 55 2.13 20.95 -44.19
C SER A 55 3.12 21.99 -44.72
N SER A 56 4.38 21.94 -44.28
CA SER A 56 5.44 22.81 -44.77
C SER A 56 6.17 22.28 -46.01
N ALA A 57 5.90 21.03 -46.42
CA ALA A 57 6.59 20.40 -47.54
C ALA A 57 6.17 21.03 -48.87
N GLY A 58 7.14 21.43 -49.70
CA GLY A 58 6.89 21.99 -51.03
C GLY A 58 6.67 23.51 -51.09
N CYS A 59 6.67 24.22 -49.95
CA CYS A 59 6.60 25.69 -49.92
C CYS A 59 7.70 26.28 -49.01
N PRO A 60 8.77 26.87 -49.57
CA PRO A 60 9.89 27.43 -48.80
C PRO A 60 9.49 28.51 -47.78
N ILE A 61 8.48 29.32 -48.10
CA ILE A 61 7.97 30.37 -47.22
C ILE A 61 7.27 29.77 -45.99
N LEU A 62 6.44 28.73 -46.18
CA LEU A 62 5.80 28.02 -45.06
C LEU A 62 6.81 27.21 -44.23
N ALA A 63 7.85 26.67 -44.88
CA ALA A 63 8.95 26.02 -44.18
C ALA A 63 9.71 26.99 -43.27
N SER A 64 10.01 28.20 -43.75
CA SER A 64 10.64 29.26 -42.94
C SER A 64 9.74 29.69 -41.79
N ASN A 65 8.46 29.93 -42.04
CA ASN A 65 7.51 30.37 -41.02
C ASN A 65 7.26 29.33 -39.93
N SER A 66 7.29 28.03 -40.28
CA SER A 66 7.10 26.94 -39.32
C SER A 66 8.35 26.56 -38.53
N ALA A 67 9.52 27.10 -38.87
CA ALA A 67 10.80 26.73 -38.26
C ALA A 67 10.85 27.02 -36.75
N HIS A 68 10.42 28.21 -36.32
CA HIS A 68 10.38 28.57 -34.90
C HIS A 68 9.42 27.68 -34.10
N TYR A 69 8.24 27.39 -34.64
CA TYR A 69 7.28 26.49 -34.00
C TYR A 69 7.83 25.07 -33.86
N LYS A 70 8.49 24.54 -34.90
CA LYS A 70 9.14 23.22 -34.86
C LYS A 70 10.25 23.18 -33.82
N ALA A 71 11.12 24.20 -33.77
CA ALA A 71 12.20 24.29 -32.79
C ALA A 71 11.63 24.26 -31.36
N SER A 72 10.63 25.09 -31.07
CA SER A 72 9.95 25.11 -29.76
C SER A 72 9.30 23.76 -29.41
N LEU A 73 8.67 23.08 -30.38
CA LEU A 73 8.11 21.74 -30.17
C LEU A 73 9.20 20.70 -29.87
N VAL A 74 10.34 20.74 -30.56
CA VAL A 74 11.47 19.84 -30.31
C VAL A 74 12.03 20.04 -28.90
N ASP A 75 12.20 21.29 -28.47
CA ASP A 75 12.67 21.62 -27.13
C ASP A 75 11.68 21.15 -26.05
N MET A 76 10.38 21.35 -26.29
CA MET A 76 9.32 20.90 -25.39
C MET A 76 9.25 19.36 -25.29
N ILE A 77 9.43 18.65 -26.40
CA ILE A 77 9.56 17.18 -26.41
C ILE A 77 10.79 16.73 -25.61
N ALA A 78 11.92 17.41 -25.76
CA ALA A 78 13.13 17.11 -25.02
C ALA A 78 12.96 17.34 -23.52
N ALA A 79 12.29 18.43 -23.12
CA ALA A 79 11.96 18.71 -21.73
C ALA A 79 11.05 17.63 -21.13
N HIS A 80 9.93 17.31 -21.78
CA HIS A 80 9.01 16.29 -21.30
C HIS A 80 9.61 14.88 -21.22
N ARG A 81 10.60 14.55 -22.06
CA ARG A 81 11.36 13.30 -21.94
C ARG A 81 12.22 13.27 -20.66
N ARG A 82 12.88 14.37 -20.33
CA ARG A 82 13.66 14.48 -19.09
C ARG A 82 12.75 14.40 -17.86
N ASP A 83 11.61 15.09 -17.90
CA ASP A 83 10.63 15.04 -16.81
C ASP A 83 10.09 13.62 -16.61
N LEU A 84 9.78 12.91 -17.70
CA LEU A 84 9.33 11.52 -17.63
C LEU A 84 10.41 10.59 -17.05
N ALA A 85 11.67 10.76 -17.45
CA ALA A 85 12.76 9.96 -16.87
C ALA A 85 12.93 10.24 -15.37
N SER A 86 12.82 11.50 -14.94
CA SER A 86 12.80 11.86 -13.52
C SER A 86 11.61 11.21 -12.80
N GLN A 87 10.44 11.22 -13.42
CA GLN A 87 9.22 10.64 -12.88
C GLN A 87 9.34 9.12 -12.67
N ASP A 88 9.97 8.41 -13.61
CA ASP A 88 10.20 6.98 -13.48
C ASP A 88 11.08 6.67 -12.24
N THR A 89 12.08 7.51 -11.94
CA THR A 89 12.88 7.34 -10.71
C THR A 89 12.06 7.54 -9.43
N VAL A 90 11.14 8.50 -9.43
CA VAL A 90 10.22 8.75 -8.31
C VAL A 90 9.27 7.57 -8.11
N ILE A 91 8.75 7.01 -9.20
CA ILE A 91 7.88 5.82 -9.17
C ILE A 91 8.62 4.63 -8.56
N GLU A 92 9.87 4.37 -8.97
CA GLU A 92 10.65 3.27 -8.41
C GLU A 92 10.93 3.47 -6.91
N ALA A 93 11.28 4.68 -6.48
CA ALA A 93 11.43 5.00 -5.06
C ALA A 93 10.13 4.78 -4.27
N ALA A 94 8.99 5.18 -4.84
CA ALA A 94 7.67 4.98 -4.23
C ALA A 94 7.28 3.49 -4.14
N ARG A 95 7.60 2.69 -5.17
CA ARG A 95 7.38 1.23 -5.17
C ARG A 95 8.16 0.56 -4.04
N VAL A 96 9.45 0.88 -3.91
CA VAL A 96 10.30 0.34 -2.84
C VAL A 96 9.80 0.76 -1.46
N ALA A 97 9.33 2.01 -1.31
CA ALA A 97 8.74 2.48 -0.07
C ALA A 97 7.47 1.71 0.30
N LEU A 98 6.58 1.48 -0.66
CA LEU A 98 5.34 0.71 -0.49
C LEU A 98 5.62 -0.75 -0.13
N GLU A 99 6.59 -1.40 -0.78
CA GLU A 99 6.99 -2.77 -0.46
C GLU A 99 7.48 -2.86 0.99
N ARG A 100 8.37 -1.95 1.39
CA ARG A 100 8.88 -1.89 2.77
C ARG A 100 7.77 -1.66 3.79
N ALA A 101 6.82 -0.77 3.50
CA ALA A 101 5.68 -0.51 4.38
C ALA A 101 4.79 -1.74 4.52
N THR A 102 4.52 -2.43 3.42
CA THR A 102 3.75 -3.69 3.39
C THR A 102 4.42 -4.76 4.25
N LEU A 103 5.72 -4.98 4.09
CA LEU A 103 6.48 -5.93 4.90
C LEU A 103 6.46 -5.58 6.40
N ARG A 104 6.54 -4.30 6.76
CA ARG A 104 6.42 -3.86 8.15
C ARG A 104 5.03 -4.14 8.71
N ARG A 105 3.97 -3.86 7.96
CA ARG A 105 2.58 -4.16 8.33
C ARG A 105 2.40 -5.65 8.60
N GLU A 106 2.88 -6.51 7.69
CA GLU A 106 2.80 -7.96 7.85
C GLU A 106 3.53 -8.49 9.08
N ARG A 107 4.71 -7.93 9.38
CA ARG A 107 5.46 -8.33 10.59
C ARG A 107 4.66 -8.03 11.87
N VAL A 108 4.03 -6.86 11.95
CA VAL A 108 3.19 -6.48 13.10
C VAL A 108 1.95 -7.37 13.16
N ASP A 109 1.33 -7.66 12.02
CA ASP A 109 0.15 -8.52 11.95
C ASP A 109 0.45 -9.95 12.43
N ARG A 110 1.58 -10.54 11.99
CA ARG A 110 2.03 -11.85 12.49
C ARG A 110 2.27 -11.83 14.01
N ALA A 111 2.87 -10.76 14.53
CA ALA A 111 3.08 -10.60 15.96
C ALA A 111 1.74 -10.51 16.73
N LEU A 112 0.77 -9.76 16.20
CA LEU A 112 -0.59 -9.66 16.74
C LEU A 112 -1.26 -11.03 16.78
N GLN A 113 -1.25 -11.78 15.68
CA GLN A 113 -1.83 -13.11 15.59
C GLN A 113 -1.22 -14.07 16.63
N GLY A 114 0.10 -14.02 16.82
CA GLY A 114 0.79 -14.80 17.85
C GLY A 114 0.31 -14.47 19.27
N LYS A 115 0.18 -13.18 19.59
CA LYS A 115 -0.31 -12.74 20.91
C LYS A 115 -1.79 -13.05 21.13
N GLN A 116 -2.61 -12.98 20.09
CA GLN A 116 -4.02 -13.39 20.16
C GLN A 116 -4.15 -14.89 20.43
N ARG A 117 -3.33 -15.75 19.81
CA ARG A 117 -3.30 -17.19 20.09
C ARG A 117 -2.93 -17.46 21.55
N ALA A 118 -1.87 -16.82 22.05
CA ALA A 118 -1.45 -16.95 23.44
C ALA A 118 -2.57 -16.52 24.42
N LEU A 119 -3.27 -15.41 24.12
CA LEU A 119 -4.37 -14.92 24.95
C LEU A 119 -5.57 -15.87 24.96
N ARG A 120 -5.90 -16.48 23.82
CA ARG A 120 -6.96 -17.51 23.75
C ARG A 120 -6.59 -18.72 24.59
N HIS A 121 -5.37 -19.22 24.45
CA HIS A 121 -4.90 -20.36 25.23
C HIS A 121 -4.93 -20.09 26.74
N GLU A 122 -4.51 -18.91 27.20
CA GLU A 122 -4.58 -18.54 28.61
C GLU A 122 -6.02 -18.52 29.14
N ARG A 123 -6.98 -18.08 28.31
CA ARG A 123 -8.41 -18.10 28.65
C ARG A 123 -8.94 -19.53 28.74
N GLU A 124 -8.65 -20.36 27.74
CA GLU A 124 -9.04 -21.77 27.72
C GLU A 124 -8.53 -22.53 28.94
N VAL A 125 -7.25 -22.36 29.31
CA VAL A 125 -6.67 -23.00 30.50
C VAL A 125 -7.34 -22.53 31.79
N ARG A 126 -7.68 -21.24 31.89
CA ARG A 126 -8.39 -20.70 33.07
C ARG A 126 -9.81 -21.22 33.16
N ASP A 127 -10.51 -21.31 32.05
CA ASP A 127 -11.88 -21.79 31.99
C ASP A 127 -11.94 -23.29 32.30
N GLN A 128 -11.01 -24.09 31.76
CA GLN A 128 -10.89 -25.52 32.09
C GLN A 128 -10.66 -25.73 33.60
N LYS A 129 -9.70 -25.01 34.19
CA LYS A 129 -9.45 -25.10 35.65
C LYS A 129 -10.69 -24.78 36.48
N ARG A 130 -11.49 -23.80 36.05
CA ARG A 130 -12.74 -23.43 36.73
C ARG A 130 -13.78 -24.55 36.60
N GLN A 131 -13.91 -25.14 35.42
CA GLN A 131 -14.82 -26.26 35.18
C GLN A 131 -14.42 -27.49 36.00
N ASP A 132 -13.13 -27.82 36.06
CA ASP A 132 -12.61 -28.93 36.86
C ASP A 132 -12.90 -28.73 38.35
N GLN A 133 -12.72 -27.51 38.86
CA GLN A 133 -13.06 -27.19 40.25
C GLN A 133 -14.55 -27.36 40.55
N LEU A 134 -15.43 -26.91 39.65
CA LEU A 134 -16.87 -27.09 39.78
C LEU A 134 -17.28 -28.57 39.73
N ALA A 135 -16.65 -29.36 38.85
CA ALA A 135 -16.88 -30.80 38.74
C ALA A 135 -16.44 -31.56 39.99
N ILE A 136 -15.30 -31.20 40.59
CA ILE A 136 -14.85 -31.77 41.86
C ILE A 136 -15.83 -31.44 42.98
N GLN A 137 -16.27 -30.17 43.08
CA GLN A 137 -17.24 -29.75 44.10
C GLN A 137 -18.57 -30.51 43.96
N SER A 138 -19.11 -30.61 42.74
CA SER A 138 -20.37 -31.33 42.51
C SER A 138 -20.25 -32.82 42.83
N TRP A 139 -19.12 -33.46 42.47
CA TRP A 139 -18.84 -34.85 42.82
C TRP A 139 -18.75 -35.06 44.34
N VAL A 140 -18.03 -34.17 45.04
CA VAL A 140 -17.93 -34.20 46.50
C VAL A 140 -19.30 -34.09 47.12
N HIS A 141 -20.12 -33.11 46.71
CA HIS A 141 -21.48 -32.94 47.22
C HIS A 141 -22.34 -34.18 46.97
N ALA A 142 -22.36 -34.71 45.74
CA ALA A 142 -23.12 -35.92 45.40
C ALA A 142 -22.72 -37.12 46.26
N ARG A 143 -21.43 -37.30 46.55
CA ARG A 143 -20.94 -38.38 47.43
C ARG A 143 -21.37 -38.20 48.88
N HIS A 144 -21.39 -36.98 49.39
CA HIS A 144 -21.89 -36.69 50.74
C HIS A 144 -23.39 -36.98 50.86
N PHE A 145 -24.19 -36.64 49.85
CA PHE A 145 -25.62 -36.97 49.85
C PHE A 145 -25.89 -38.47 49.75
N ALA A 146 -25.09 -39.20 48.97
CA ALA A 146 -25.24 -40.66 48.82
C ALA A 146 -24.82 -41.46 50.06
N THR A 147 -24.00 -40.90 50.94
CA THR A 147 -23.57 -41.54 52.20
C THR A 147 -24.42 -41.17 53.41
N ALA A 148 -25.32 -40.20 53.24
CA ALA A 148 -26.26 -39.74 54.26
C ALA A 148 -27.69 -40.30 54.09
N SER A 149 -27.91 -41.14 53.06
CA SER A 149 -29.14 -41.94 52.84
C SER A 149 -28.88 -43.41 53.14
#